data_AF-A0A2E1XMJ4-F1
#
_entry.id   AF-A0A2E1XMJ4-F1
#
_cell.length_a   1.000
_cell.length_b   1.000
_cell.length_c   1.000
_cell.angle_alpha   90.00
_cell.angle_beta   90.00
_cell.angle_gamma   90.00
#
_symmetry.space_group_name_H-M   'P 1'
#
loop_
_entity.id
_entity.type
_entity.pdbx_description
1 polymer ?
#
loop_
_entity_poly.entity_id
_entity_poly.type
_entity_poly.pdbx_seq_one_letter_code
_entity_poly.pdbx_strand_id
1 'polypeptide(L)'
;MNATTIERKAITIDQRGFAKEIEVYSNKIQAKQNIKKEVLKLIPKYRINESFYDNVMDNFYKALLHKYKKENTLNLKAEKLAELLELDLSNLKRFNEVFNKLKTVVSPSEETFTTYAETEEELTRLQQCEKLIETIYDVEHKTGVKAYPFDVMKAFRRILNFNVRTNKYEANTYWVKTGKNI
;
A
#
# COMPACT_ATOMS: atom_id res chain seq x y z
N MET A 1 10.91 1.49 -38.30
CA MET A 1 9.52 1.42 -37.81
C MET A 1 9.55 1.89 -36.37
N ASN A 2 9.13 3.13 -36.12
CA ASN A 2 9.11 3.68 -34.77
C ASN A 2 7.87 3.10 -34.09
N ALA A 3 8.04 2.33 -33.02
CA ALA A 3 6.94 1.91 -32.18
C ALA A 3 6.32 3.17 -31.55
N THR A 4 5.13 3.56 -32.01
CA THR A 4 4.34 4.59 -31.36
C THR A 4 4.09 4.11 -29.94
N THR A 5 4.77 4.71 -28.97
CA THR A 5 4.59 4.35 -27.57
C THR A 5 3.28 4.98 -27.14
N ILE A 6 2.21 4.17 -27.10
CA ILE A 6 0.91 4.61 -26.64
C ILE A 6 1.03 4.90 -25.14
N GLU A 7 0.90 6.16 -24.74
CA GLU A 7 0.96 6.56 -23.34
C GLU A 7 -0.31 6.09 -22.61
N ARG A 8 -0.15 5.22 -21.62
CA ARG A 8 -1.27 4.72 -20.81
C ARG A 8 -1.88 5.86 -20.00
N LYS A 9 -3.21 5.94 -19.96
CA LYS A 9 -3.92 6.97 -19.18
C LYS A 9 -4.72 6.34 -18.05
N ALA A 10 -4.59 6.87 -16.83
CA ALA A 10 -5.31 6.37 -15.67
C ALA A 10 -6.83 6.63 -15.83
N ILE A 11 -7.64 5.60 -15.61
CA ILE A 11 -9.10 5.67 -15.65
C ILE A 11 -9.64 5.92 -14.25
N THR A 12 -9.27 5.06 -13.29
CA THR A 12 -9.70 5.12 -11.89
C THR A 12 -8.64 4.53 -10.98
N ILE A 13 -8.51 5.07 -9.78
CA ILE A 13 -7.63 4.54 -8.72
C ILE A 13 -8.51 4.03 -7.57
N ASP A 14 -8.31 2.79 -7.12
CA ASP A 14 -8.92 2.31 -5.87
C ASP A 14 -8.20 2.91 -4.66
N GLN A 15 -8.53 4.17 -4.37
CA GLN A 15 -7.96 4.91 -3.25
C GLN A 15 -8.23 4.23 -1.90
N ARG A 16 -9.37 3.52 -1.76
CA ARG A 16 -9.73 2.86 -0.50
C ARG A 16 -8.90 1.60 -0.29
N GLY A 17 -8.77 0.77 -1.32
CA GLY A 17 -7.88 -0.40 -1.29
C GLY A 17 -6.44 0.02 -1.03
N PHE A 18 -5.96 1.04 -1.75
CA PHE A 18 -4.61 1.56 -1.57
C PHE A 18 -4.36 2.09 -0.16
N ALA A 19 -5.26 2.91 0.38
CA ALA A 19 -5.13 3.44 1.74
C ALA A 19 -5.09 2.34 2.80
N LYS A 20 -5.89 1.27 2.62
CA LYS A 20 -5.89 0.12 3.52
C LYS A 20 -4.55 -0.61 3.49
N GLU A 21 -3.98 -0.86 2.31
CA GLU A 21 -2.68 -1.53 2.20
C GLU A 21 -1.53 -0.65 2.71
N ILE A 22 -1.61 0.68 2.55
CA ILE A 22 -0.69 1.63 3.18
C ILE A 22 -0.73 1.47 4.70
N GLU A 23 -1.92 1.39 5.29
CA GLU A 23 -2.06 1.23 6.74
C GLU A 23 -1.43 -0.08 7.22
N VAL A 24 -1.68 -1.19 6.52
CA VAL A 24 -1.07 -2.49 6.82
C VAL A 24 0.45 -2.44 6.69
N TYR A 25 0.98 -1.79 5.65
CA TYR A 25 2.42 -1.61 5.46
C TYR A 25 3.03 -0.71 6.56
N SER A 26 2.35 0.36 6.94
CA SER A 26 2.75 1.24 8.06
C SER A 26 2.88 0.45 9.36
N ASN A 27 1.92 -0.43 9.66
CA ASN A 27 1.98 -1.32 10.82
C ASN A 27 3.20 -2.25 10.78
N LYS A 28 3.60 -2.75 9.60
CA LYS A 28 4.84 -3.53 9.43
C LYS A 28 6.07 -2.71 9.79
N ILE A 29 6.15 -1.47 9.31
CA ILE A 29 7.26 -0.57 9.62
C ILE A 29 7.31 -0.24 11.11
N GLN A 30 6.16 0.00 11.74
CA GLN A 30 6.06 0.25 13.17
C GLN A 30 6.52 -0.96 13.99
N ALA A 31 6.14 -2.18 13.58
CA ALA A 31 6.61 -3.40 14.23
C ALA A 31 8.14 -3.54 14.15
N LYS A 32 8.76 -3.26 13.00
CA LYS A 32 10.23 -3.21 12.86
C LYS A 32 10.86 -2.20 13.80
N GLN A 33 10.28 -1.00 13.89
CA GLN A 33 10.78 0.05 14.78
C GLN A 33 10.70 -0.36 16.26
N ASN A 34 9.61 -1.01 16.67
CA ASN A 34 9.43 -1.50 18.03
C ASN A 34 10.45 -2.59 18.38
N ILE A 35 10.69 -3.54 17.47
CA ILE A 35 11.77 -4.55 17.61
C ILE A 35 13.12 -3.85 17.77
N LYS A 36 13.42 -2.89 16.89
CA LYS A 36 14.70 -2.15 16.94
C LYS A 36 14.89 -1.43 18.27
N LYS A 37 13.85 -0.76 18.78
CA LYS A 37 13.89 -0.08 20.09
C LYS A 37 14.16 -1.07 21.22
N GLU A 38 13.47 -2.20 21.23
CA GLU A 38 13.64 -3.20 22.28
C GLU A 38 15.02 -3.86 22.25
N VAL A 39 15.52 -4.20 21.05
CA VAL A 39 16.88 -4.75 20.88
C VAL A 39 17.93 -3.75 21.35
N LEU A 40 17.80 -2.45 21.03
CA LEU A 40 18.74 -1.42 21.46
C LEU A 40 18.67 -1.14 22.97
N LYS A 41 17.52 -1.36 23.60
CA LYS A 41 17.37 -1.31 25.06
C LYS A 41 18.14 -2.44 25.73
N LEU A 42 18.02 -3.66 25.22
CA LEU A 42 18.68 -4.86 25.77
C LEU A 42 20.19 -4.92 25.40
N ILE A 43 20.53 -4.48 24.20
CA ILE A 43 21.88 -4.51 23.62
C ILE A 43 22.21 -3.11 23.07
N PRO A 44 22.60 -2.16 23.94
CA PRO A 44 22.95 -0.82 23.51
C PRO A 44 24.04 -0.79 22.44
N LYS A 45 23.91 0.13 21.47
CA LYS A 45 24.84 0.35 20.35
C LYS A 45 24.92 -0.79 19.31
N TYR A 46 24.07 -1.82 19.40
CA TYR A 46 24.02 -2.85 18.37
C TYR A 46 23.51 -2.30 17.03
N ARG A 47 24.15 -2.66 15.92
CA ARG A 47 23.75 -2.24 14.57
C ARG A 47 22.82 -3.29 13.96
N ILE A 48 21.56 -2.93 13.81
CA ILE A 48 20.52 -3.77 13.18
C ILE A 48 20.48 -3.49 11.68
N ASN A 49 20.56 -4.55 10.88
CA ASN A 49 20.40 -4.52 9.41
C ASN A 49 19.06 -5.17 9.00
N GLU A 50 18.75 -5.17 7.71
CA GLU A 50 17.48 -5.75 7.22
C GLU A 50 17.39 -7.27 7.42
N SER A 51 18.50 -8.00 7.30
CA SER A 51 18.52 -9.45 7.52
C SER A 51 18.29 -9.85 8.98
N PHE A 52 18.41 -8.91 9.93
CA PHE A 52 18.02 -9.14 11.31
C PHE A 52 16.55 -9.57 11.41
N TYR A 53 15.68 -9.00 10.58
CA TYR A 53 14.24 -9.27 10.60
C TYR A 53 13.86 -10.60 9.95
N ASP A 54 14.79 -11.31 9.30
CA ASP A 54 14.49 -12.64 8.74
C ASP A 54 14.19 -13.65 9.84
N ASN A 55 14.93 -13.56 10.95
CA ASN A 55 14.71 -14.34 12.15
C ASN A 55 15.13 -13.53 13.39
N VAL A 56 14.20 -12.71 13.89
CA VAL A 56 14.44 -11.72 14.94
C VAL A 56 15.01 -12.34 16.21
N MET A 57 14.43 -13.47 16.67
CA MET A 57 14.84 -14.10 17.92
C MET A 57 16.23 -14.72 17.82
N ASP A 58 16.51 -15.47 16.76
CA ASP A 58 17.82 -16.10 16.58
C ASP A 58 18.91 -15.05 16.38
N ASN A 59 18.62 -13.99 15.63
CA ASN A 59 19.57 -12.90 15.41
C ASN A 59 19.80 -12.09 16.69
N PHE A 60 18.78 -11.89 17.53
CA PHE A 60 18.94 -11.31 18.86
C PHE A 60 19.87 -12.17 19.73
N TYR A 61 19.64 -13.48 19.80
CA TYR A 61 20.48 -14.38 20.59
C TYR A 61 21.93 -14.44 20.12
N LYS A 62 22.16 -14.42 18.80
CA LYS A 62 23.51 -14.30 18.23
C LYS A 62 24.16 -12.96 18.62
N ALA A 63 23.41 -11.87 18.57
CA ALA A 63 23.88 -10.55 18.98
C ALA A 63 24.25 -10.52 20.47
N LEU A 64 23.45 -11.16 21.32
CA LEU A 64 23.69 -11.26 22.76
C LEU A 64 24.98 -12.01 23.06
N LEU A 65 25.16 -13.20 22.47
CA LEU A 65 26.38 -13.99 22.62
C LEU A 65 27.61 -13.25 22.13
N HIS A 66 27.50 -12.51 21.02
CA HIS A 66 28.60 -11.71 20.51
C HIS A 66 28.99 -10.58 21.47
N LYS A 67 28.00 -9.86 22.02
CA LYS A 67 28.22 -8.76 22.96
C LYS A 67 28.94 -9.22 24.22
N TYR A 68 28.52 -10.36 24.78
CA TYR A 68 29.05 -10.89 26.04
C TYR A 68 30.07 -12.01 25.84
N LYS A 69 30.72 -12.08 24.67
CA LYS A 69 31.65 -13.16 24.33
C LYS A 69 32.83 -13.28 25.32
N LYS A 70 33.27 -12.17 25.91
CA LYS A 70 34.40 -12.16 26.86
C LYS A 70 33.96 -12.58 28.26
N GLU A 71 32.73 -12.24 28.63
CA GLU A 71 32.12 -12.48 29.93
C GLU A 71 31.50 -13.88 30.03
N ASN A 72 31.09 -14.47 28.90
CA ASN A 72 30.52 -15.82 28.82
C ASN A 72 31.61 -16.92 28.86
N THR A 73 32.37 -16.96 29.94
CA THR A 73 33.46 -17.92 30.16
C THR A 73 32.98 -19.37 30.27
N LEU A 74 31.72 -19.56 30.69
CA LEU A 74 31.06 -20.86 30.82
C LEU A 74 30.46 -21.38 29.51
N ASN A 75 30.62 -20.64 28.41
CA ASN A 75 30.08 -21.00 27.09
C ASN A 75 28.57 -21.31 27.14
N LEU A 76 27.81 -20.51 27.90
CA LEU A 76 26.37 -20.65 28.04
C LEU A 76 25.68 -20.44 26.70
N LYS A 77 24.59 -21.18 26.49
CA LYS A 77 23.64 -20.91 25.42
C LYS A 77 23.01 -19.53 25.60
N ALA A 78 22.60 -18.91 24.51
CA ALA A 78 22.08 -17.54 24.52
C ALA A 78 20.84 -17.38 25.41
N GLU A 79 19.95 -18.37 25.45
CA GLU A 79 18.75 -18.30 26.32
C GLU A 79 19.15 -18.30 27.79
N LYS A 80 20.11 -19.15 28.17
CA LYS A 80 20.63 -19.21 29.55
C LYS A 80 21.41 -17.96 29.94
N LEU A 81 22.13 -17.38 28.99
CA LEU A 81 22.78 -16.10 29.20
C LEU A 81 21.76 -14.97 29.39
N ALA A 82 20.67 -14.95 28.61
CA ALA A 82 19.61 -13.96 28.77
C ALA A 82 18.90 -14.10 30.13
N GLU A 83 18.64 -15.33 30.59
CA GLU A 83 18.10 -15.61 31.93
C GLU A 83 19.05 -15.12 33.03
N LEU A 84 20.35 -15.43 32.93
CA LEU A 84 21.36 -15.01 33.93
C LEU A 84 21.54 -13.49 33.98
N LEU A 85 21.37 -12.82 32.85
CA LEU A 85 21.39 -11.36 32.74
C LEU A 85 20.04 -10.71 33.10
N GLU A 86 19.05 -11.50 33.52
CA GLU A 86 17.70 -11.06 33.89
C GLU A 86 17.03 -10.18 32.80
N LEU A 87 17.28 -10.52 31.53
CA LEU A 87 16.72 -9.78 30.41
C LEU A 87 15.23 -10.12 30.21
N ASP A 88 14.36 -9.12 30.36
CA ASP A 88 12.95 -9.26 29.97
C ASP A 88 12.80 -9.25 28.44
N LEU A 89 12.49 -10.42 27.88
CA LEU A 89 12.27 -10.61 26.44
C LEU A 89 10.78 -10.56 26.04
N SER A 90 9.87 -10.28 26.97
CA SER A 90 8.43 -10.39 26.74
C SER A 90 7.95 -9.46 25.62
N ASN A 91 8.44 -8.20 25.63
CA ASN A 91 8.14 -7.24 24.58
C ASN A 91 8.72 -7.65 23.23
N LEU A 92 9.97 -8.15 23.21
CA LEU A 92 10.62 -8.57 21.98
C LEU A 92 9.87 -9.73 21.32
N LYS A 93 9.46 -10.74 22.12
CA LYS A 93 8.63 -11.86 21.65
C LYS A 93 7.30 -11.37 21.08
N ARG A 94 6.59 -10.50 21.81
CA ARG A 94 5.31 -9.91 21.35
C ARG A 94 5.47 -9.16 20.04
N PHE A 95 6.49 -8.31 19.90
CA PHE A 95 6.70 -7.54 18.67
C PHE A 95 7.12 -8.43 17.50
N ASN A 96 7.90 -9.49 17.77
CA ASN A 96 8.25 -10.50 16.76
C ASN A 96 7.00 -11.23 16.25
N GLU A 97 6.07 -11.62 17.12
CA GLU A 97 4.81 -12.25 16.70
C GLU A 97 3.97 -11.35 15.78
N VAL A 98 3.85 -10.06 16.13
CA VAL A 98 3.16 -9.08 15.30
C VAL A 98 3.88 -8.92 13.96
N PHE A 99 5.20 -8.80 13.96
CA PHE A 99 5.98 -8.67 12.74
C PHE A 99 5.87 -9.89 11.83
N ASN A 100 5.87 -11.11 12.38
CA ASN A 100 5.76 -12.34 11.60
C ASN A 100 4.44 -12.44 10.84
N LYS A 101 3.34 -11.92 11.41
CA LYS A 101 2.04 -11.83 10.71
C LYS A 101 2.08 -10.86 9.52
N LEU A 102 2.98 -9.89 9.55
CA LEU A 102 3.11 -8.83 8.53
C LEU A 102 4.35 -9.03 7.63
N LYS A 103 5.10 -10.12 7.79
CA LYS A 103 6.41 -10.29 7.15
C LYS A 103 6.32 -10.26 5.62
N THR A 104 5.26 -10.84 5.06
CA THR A 104 5.01 -10.93 3.62
C THR A 104 4.46 -9.64 3.00
N VAL A 105 4.01 -8.68 3.80
CA VAL A 105 3.43 -7.41 3.30
C VAL A 105 4.52 -6.60 2.59
N VAL A 106 4.28 -6.25 1.33
CA VAL A 106 5.17 -5.42 0.52
C VAL A 106 4.71 -3.97 0.50
N SER A 107 5.58 -3.05 0.10
CA SER A 107 5.18 -1.65 -0.08
C SER A 107 4.12 -1.59 -1.17
N PRO A 108 2.91 -1.05 -0.90
CA PRO A 108 1.92 -0.88 -1.93
C PRO A 108 2.39 0.18 -2.94
N SER A 109 2.02 0.00 -4.21
CA SER A 109 2.26 0.97 -5.27
C SER A 109 0.92 1.46 -5.80
N GLU A 110 0.78 2.77 -6.03
CA GLU A 110 -0.45 3.32 -6.64
C GLU A 110 -0.75 2.67 -7.99
N GLU A 111 0.27 2.27 -8.74
CA GLU A 111 0.11 1.62 -10.03
C GLU A 111 -0.68 0.31 -9.93
N THR A 112 -0.46 -0.47 -8.86
CA THR A 112 -1.21 -1.73 -8.66
C THR A 112 -2.68 -1.53 -8.30
N PHE A 113 -3.07 -0.31 -7.90
CA PHE A 113 -4.46 0.07 -7.59
C PHE A 113 -5.08 0.96 -8.67
N THR A 114 -4.34 1.27 -9.73
CA THR A 114 -4.79 2.13 -10.82
C THR A 114 -5.19 1.27 -12.02
N THR A 115 -6.40 1.47 -12.52
CA THR A 115 -6.81 0.88 -13.81
C THR A 115 -6.45 1.85 -14.92
N TYR A 116 -5.67 1.38 -15.90
CA TYR A 116 -5.23 2.19 -17.04
C TYR A 116 -5.98 1.80 -18.33
N ALA A 117 -6.15 2.80 -19.19
CA ALA A 117 -6.41 2.63 -20.61
C ALA A 117 -5.06 2.48 -21.32
N GLU A 118 -4.87 1.35 -22.00
CA GLU A 118 -3.58 0.93 -22.56
C GLU A 118 -3.62 0.78 -24.08
N THR A 119 -4.81 0.55 -24.65
CA THR A 119 -4.99 0.43 -26.11
C THR A 119 -5.55 1.72 -26.71
N GLU A 120 -5.34 1.96 -28.01
CA GLU A 120 -5.91 3.12 -28.71
C GLU A 120 -7.44 3.18 -28.60
N GLU A 121 -8.11 2.02 -28.62
CA GLU A 121 -9.56 1.93 -28.45
C GLU A 121 -9.99 2.29 -27.02
N GLU A 122 -9.27 1.84 -26.00
CA GLU A 122 -9.51 2.23 -24.61
C GLU A 122 -9.29 3.73 -24.40
N LEU A 123 -8.23 4.29 -24.97
CA LEU A 123 -7.93 5.72 -24.90
C LEU A 123 -8.99 6.56 -25.61
N THR A 124 -9.44 6.12 -26.80
CA THR A 124 -10.51 6.80 -27.54
C THR A 124 -11.81 6.83 -26.73
N ARG A 125 -12.17 5.71 -26.12
CA ARG A 125 -13.34 5.64 -25.23
C ARG A 125 -13.16 6.54 -24.01
N LEU A 126 -12.00 6.53 -23.37
CA LEU A 126 -11.73 7.41 -22.24
C LEU A 126 -11.87 8.89 -22.63
N GLN A 127 -11.32 9.29 -23.78
CA GLN A 127 -11.48 10.65 -24.32
C GLN A 127 -12.95 11.02 -24.59
N GLN A 128 -13.76 10.07 -25.06
CA GLN A 128 -15.20 10.28 -25.25
C GLN A 128 -15.92 10.52 -23.92
N CYS A 129 -15.58 9.77 -22.87
CA CYS A 129 -16.09 10.03 -21.52
C CYS A 129 -15.71 11.42 -21.03
N GLU A 130 -14.43 11.78 -21.14
CA GLU A 130 -13.91 13.07 -20.68
C GLU A 130 -14.59 14.23 -21.40
N LYS A 131 -14.72 14.15 -22.73
CA LYS A 131 -15.41 15.16 -23.53
C LYS A 131 -16.88 15.30 -23.14
N LEU A 132 -17.56 14.20 -22.84
CA LEU A 132 -18.96 14.23 -22.40
C LEU A 132 -19.07 14.91 -21.03
N ILE A 133 -18.20 14.57 -20.08
CA ILE A 133 -18.15 15.19 -18.75
C ILE A 133 -17.88 16.70 -18.86
N GLU A 134 -16.89 17.10 -19.66
CA GLU A 134 -16.56 18.50 -19.92
C GLU A 134 -17.77 19.24 -20.51
N THR A 135 -18.44 18.65 -21.51
CA THR A 135 -19.62 19.25 -22.14
C THR A 135 -20.75 19.46 -21.14
N ILE A 136 -21.01 18.50 -20.25
CA ILE A 136 -22.02 18.64 -19.19
C ILE A 136 -21.69 19.85 -18.32
N TYR A 137 -20.47 19.91 -17.77
CA TYR A 137 -20.06 21.03 -16.90
C TYR A 137 -20.05 22.38 -17.63
N ASP A 138 -19.64 22.41 -18.89
CA ASP A 138 -19.65 23.62 -19.73
C ASP A 138 -21.07 24.16 -19.92
N VAL A 139 -22.04 23.28 -20.20
CA VAL A 139 -23.45 23.66 -20.36
C VAL A 139 -24.03 24.15 -19.04
N GLU A 140 -23.74 23.47 -17.93
CA GLU A 140 -24.19 23.90 -16.60
C GLU A 140 -23.67 25.30 -16.27
N HIS A 141 -22.39 25.57 -16.54
CA HIS A 141 -21.77 26.86 -16.28
C HIS A 141 -22.30 27.99 -17.19
N LYS A 142 -22.50 27.71 -18.49
CA LYS A 142 -22.92 28.74 -19.48
C LYS A 142 -24.40 29.07 -19.42
N THR A 143 -25.25 28.09 -19.09
CA THR A 143 -26.71 28.25 -19.12
C THR A 143 -27.33 28.44 -17.75
N GLY A 144 -26.62 28.09 -16.67
CA GLY A 144 -27.14 28.07 -15.31
C GLY A 144 -28.12 26.91 -15.03
N VAL A 145 -28.41 26.07 -16.03
CA VAL A 145 -29.24 24.87 -15.89
C VAL A 145 -28.39 23.78 -15.24
N LYS A 146 -28.84 23.24 -14.09
CA LYS A 146 -28.18 22.10 -13.45
C LYS A 146 -28.58 20.80 -14.14
N ALA A 147 -27.60 20.05 -14.60
CA ALA A 147 -27.76 18.69 -15.07
C ALA A 147 -27.74 17.76 -13.84
N TYR A 148 -28.93 17.47 -13.31
CA TYR A 148 -29.05 16.64 -12.13
C TYR A 148 -28.39 15.27 -12.35
N PRO A 149 -27.49 14.82 -11.44
CA PRO A 149 -26.77 13.56 -11.60
C PRO A 149 -27.65 12.36 -11.86
N PHE A 150 -28.84 12.31 -11.28
CA PHE A 150 -29.78 11.21 -11.50
C PHE A 150 -30.23 11.12 -12.97
N ASP A 151 -30.54 12.25 -13.61
CA ASP A 151 -31.03 12.29 -14.99
C ASP A 151 -29.90 11.99 -15.98
N VAL A 152 -28.72 12.55 -15.75
CA VAL A 152 -27.52 12.24 -16.54
C VAL A 152 -27.15 10.77 -16.40
N MET A 153 -27.14 10.25 -15.17
CA MET A 153 -26.87 8.83 -14.93
C MET A 153 -27.95 7.93 -15.51
N LYS A 154 -29.22 8.35 -15.58
CA LYS A 154 -30.26 7.56 -16.25
C LYS A 154 -29.98 7.42 -17.75
N ALA A 155 -29.50 8.48 -18.40
CA ALA A 155 -29.18 8.47 -19.83
C ALA A 155 -27.83 7.78 -20.14
N PHE A 156 -26.81 8.01 -19.31
CA PHE A 156 -25.42 7.64 -19.59
C PHE A 156 -24.81 6.65 -18.59
N ARG A 157 -25.63 5.93 -17.81
CA ARG A 157 -25.19 4.99 -16.74
C ARG A 157 -24.06 4.04 -17.14
N ARG A 158 -24.04 3.65 -18.41
CA ARG A 158 -23.09 2.67 -18.95
C ARG A 158 -21.74 3.29 -19.32
N ILE A 159 -21.71 4.59 -19.58
CA ILE A 159 -20.53 5.33 -20.06
C ILE A 159 -19.90 6.10 -18.90
N LEU A 160 -20.73 6.69 -18.04
CA LEU A 160 -20.31 7.48 -16.89
C LEU A 160 -20.78 6.86 -15.58
N ASN A 161 -20.00 7.09 -14.53
CA ASN A 161 -20.39 6.91 -13.14
C ASN A 161 -20.50 8.29 -12.48
N PHE A 162 -21.29 8.38 -11.42
CA PHE A 162 -21.34 9.58 -10.59
C PHE A 162 -20.83 9.24 -9.18
N ASN A 163 -19.73 9.89 -8.80
CA ASN A 163 -19.17 9.75 -7.47
C ASN A 163 -19.83 10.73 -6.52
N VAL A 164 -20.74 10.21 -5.70
CA VAL A 164 -21.52 11.00 -4.73
C VAL A 164 -20.63 11.69 -3.69
N ARG A 165 -19.46 11.12 -3.37
CA ARG A 165 -18.55 11.69 -2.36
C ARG A 165 -17.82 12.93 -2.86
N THR A 166 -17.35 12.88 -4.10
CA THR A 166 -16.64 14.00 -4.74
C THR A 166 -17.57 14.93 -5.51
N ASN A 167 -18.84 14.54 -5.66
CA ASN A 167 -19.87 15.21 -6.45
C ASN A 167 -19.42 15.42 -7.91
N LYS A 168 -18.78 14.41 -8.50
CA LYS A 168 -18.21 14.47 -9.85
C LYS A 168 -18.60 13.27 -10.71
N TYR A 169 -18.69 13.49 -12.01
CA TYR A 169 -18.77 12.40 -12.99
C TYR A 169 -17.38 11.80 -13.22
N GLU A 170 -17.34 10.49 -13.39
CA GLU A 170 -16.13 9.71 -13.66
C GLU A 170 -16.40 8.75 -14.81
N ALA A 171 -15.37 8.41 -15.59
CA ALA A 171 -15.51 7.43 -16.66
C ALA A 171 -15.88 6.05 -16.09
N ASN A 172 -16.80 5.34 -16.75
CA ASN A 172 -17.11 3.97 -16.38
C ASN A 172 -15.99 3.03 -16.86
N THR A 173 -15.19 2.53 -15.92
CA THR A 173 -14.03 1.67 -16.18
C THR A 173 -14.39 0.44 -17.01
N TYR A 174 -15.55 -0.19 -16.77
CA TYR A 174 -15.96 -1.37 -17.53
C TYR A 174 -16.19 -1.05 -19.01
N TRP A 175 -16.84 0.08 -19.30
CA TRP A 175 -17.08 0.50 -20.67
C TRP A 175 -15.79 0.91 -21.37
N VAL A 176 -14.90 1.63 -20.68
CA VAL A 176 -13.58 2.00 -21.22
C VAL A 176 -12.77 0.75 -21.59
N LYS A 177 -12.74 -0.29 -20.75
CA LYS A 177 -11.98 -1.53 -21.04
C LYS A 177 -12.64 -2.40 -22.12
N THR A 178 -13.96 -2.60 -22.05
CA THR A 178 -14.63 -3.65 -22.84
C THR A 178 -15.41 -3.12 -24.05
N GLY A 179 -15.93 -1.89 -23.99
CA GLY A 179 -16.75 -1.30 -25.06
C GLY A 179 -18.08 -1.99 -25.24
N LYS A 180 -18.40 -2.93 -24.34
CA LYS A 180 -19.64 -3.71 -24.37
C LYS A 180 -20.70 -3.00 -23.56
N ASN A 181 -21.90 -3.06 -24.10
CA ASN A 181 -23.14 -2.70 -23.43
C ASN A 181 -23.63 -3.96 -22.69
N ILE A 182 -23.56 -4.01 -21.34
CA ILE A 182 -24.31 -5.01 -20.55
C ILE A 182 -25.75 -4.52 -20.41
#